data_AF-A0A9E2DF44-F1
#
_entry.id   AF-A0A9E2DF44-F1
#
_cell.length_a   1.000
_cell.length_b   1.000
_cell.length_c   1.000
_cell.angle_alpha   90.00
_cell.angle_beta   90.00
_cell.angle_gamma   90.00
#
_symmetry.space_group_name_H-M   'P 1'
#
loop_
_entity.id
_entity.type
_entity.pdbx_description
1 polymer ?
#
loop_
_entity_poly.entity_id
_entity_poly.type
_entity_poly.pdbx_seq_one_letter_code
_entity_poly.pdbx_strand_id
1 'polypeptide(L)'
;IIHGILAQTFFVMTIIIAYSLSVERERRKNITVNNSMRDGTLIIVGFVYIQLILGALMRHTASGMAIPDFPTMGGLWFPTFSDSMINNINVILFDMDWDVVSRNQVIIHFLHRLGAVIVTVFIGHFFFKNRKIINTSNVLKKSMWLILFIVIFQFTLGSLTVLTERAPYIASFHVVNGAALLGASILFVLRVQPLKYSKWFK
;
A
#
# COMPACT_ATOMS: atom_id res chain seq x y z
N ILE A 1 -15.71 2.60 -6.09
CA ILE A 1 -14.27 2.70 -6.43
C ILE A 1 -13.83 4.14 -6.65
N ILE A 2 -14.56 4.92 -7.48
CA ILE A 2 -14.24 6.32 -7.83
C ILE A 2 -13.96 7.21 -6.61
N HIS A 3 -14.77 7.12 -5.55
CA HIS A 3 -14.52 7.91 -4.34
C HIS A 3 -13.17 7.60 -3.68
N GLY A 4 -12.69 6.36 -3.75
CA GLY A 4 -11.41 5.96 -3.17
C GLY A 4 -10.25 6.57 -3.94
N ILE A 5 -10.33 6.51 -5.27
CA ILE A 5 -9.37 7.14 -6.20
C ILE A 5 -9.34 8.66 -5.96
N LEU A 6 -10.53 9.29 -5.89
CA LEU A 6 -10.66 10.72 -5.66
C LEU A 6 -10.06 11.15 -4.32
N ALA A 7 -10.42 10.44 -3.24
CA ALA A 7 -9.90 10.72 -1.90
C ALA A 7 -8.37 10.59 -1.82
N GLN A 8 -7.81 9.54 -2.42
CA GLN A 8 -6.36 9.31 -2.45
C GLN A 8 -5.65 10.39 -3.28
N THR A 9 -6.19 10.74 -4.46
CA THR A 9 -5.64 11.80 -5.31
C THR A 9 -5.66 13.14 -4.58
N PHE A 10 -6.79 13.49 -3.97
CA PHE A 10 -6.94 14.72 -3.19
C PHE A 10 -5.95 14.76 -2.01
N PHE A 11 -5.79 13.65 -1.31
CA PHE A 11 -4.82 13.53 -0.20
C PHE A 11 -3.37 13.73 -0.68
N VAL A 12 -2.98 13.11 -1.80
CA VAL A 12 -1.66 13.30 -2.42
C VAL A 12 -1.44 14.77 -2.77
N MET A 13 -2.42 15.42 -3.41
CA MET A 13 -2.33 16.85 -3.76
C MET A 13 -2.19 17.73 -2.52
N THR A 14 -2.93 17.43 -1.46
CA THR A 14 -2.86 18.15 -0.19
C THR A 14 -1.45 18.07 0.41
N ILE A 15 -0.83 16.89 0.40
CA ILE A 15 0.55 16.70 0.87
C ILE A 15 1.54 17.48 0.02
N ILE A 16 1.39 17.46 -1.30
CA ILE A 16 2.27 18.19 -2.22
C ILE A 16 2.18 19.70 -1.94
N ILE A 17 0.98 20.25 -1.79
CA ILE A 17 0.76 21.67 -1.48
C ILE A 17 1.34 22.00 -0.10
N ALA A 18 1.00 21.23 0.93
CA ALA A 18 1.47 21.44 2.30
C ALA A 18 3.00 21.42 2.38
N TYR A 19 3.65 20.43 1.75
CA TYR A 19 5.11 20.36 1.70
C TYR A 19 5.71 21.53 0.90
N SER A 20 5.10 21.92 -0.22
CA SER A 20 5.57 23.03 -1.06
C SER A 20 5.56 24.39 -0.34
N LEU A 21 4.68 24.55 0.64
CA LEU A 21 4.58 25.73 1.51
C LEU A 21 5.31 25.57 2.85
N SER A 22 5.89 24.39 3.12
CA SER A 22 6.53 24.11 4.41
C SER A 22 7.92 24.72 4.54
N VAL A 23 8.28 25.06 5.79
CA VAL A 23 9.65 25.48 6.17
C VAL A 23 10.68 24.38 5.87
N GLU A 24 10.28 23.11 5.90
CA GLU A 24 11.15 21.99 5.55
C GLU A 24 11.65 22.12 4.10
N ARG A 25 10.77 22.47 3.16
CA ARG A 25 11.15 22.65 1.74
C ARG A 25 12.13 23.81 1.57
N GLU A 26 11.94 24.91 2.30
CA GLU A 26 12.83 26.08 2.24
C GLU A 26 14.24 25.75 2.76
N ARG A 27 14.32 25.06 3.90
CA ARG A 27 15.60 24.75 4.59
C ARG A 27 16.30 23.50 4.07
N ARG A 28 15.74 22.80 3.08
CA ARG A 28 16.28 21.52 2.62
C ARG A 28 17.63 21.69 1.94
N LYS A 29 18.55 20.76 2.20
CA LYS A 29 19.78 20.61 1.42
C LYS A 29 19.50 19.72 0.22
N ASN A 30 20.00 20.13 -0.95
CA ASN A 30 19.91 19.29 -2.15
C ASN A 30 20.81 18.06 -1.98
N ILE A 31 20.21 16.87 -2.00
CA ILE A 31 20.95 15.61 -1.97
C ILE A 31 21.10 15.12 -3.41
N THR A 32 22.32 14.75 -3.78
CA THR A 32 22.58 14.12 -5.07
C THR A 32 22.14 12.66 -5.01
N VAL A 33 21.15 12.33 -5.85
CA VAL A 33 20.59 10.98 -5.95
C VAL A 33 20.64 10.52 -7.41
N ASN A 34 20.90 9.24 -7.63
CA ASN A 34 20.90 8.67 -8.97
C ASN A 34 19.46 8.49 -9.52
N ASN A 35 19.31 8.35 -10.83
CA ASN A 35 17.99 8.18 -11.45
C ASN A 35 17.28 6.91 -10.96
N SER A 36 18.01 5.81 -10.75
CA SER A 36 17.42 4.55 -10.24
C SER A 36 16.73 4.71 -8.88
N MET A 37 17.29 5.52 -7.98
CA MET A 37 16.68 5.82 -6.68
C MET A 37 15.43 6.69 -6.85
N ARG A 38 15.47 7.67 -7.76
CA ARG A 38 14.30 8.50 -8.08
C ARG A 38 13.15 7.64 -8.60
N ASP A 39 13.41 6.85 -9.63
CA ASP A 39 12.40 5.98 -10.23
C ASP A 39 11.85 4.99 -9.20
N GLY A 40 12.72 4.42 -8.36
CA GLY A 40 12.32 3.54 -7.27
C GLY A 40 11.33 4.19 -6.28
N THR A 41 11.51 5.47 -5.94
CA THR A 41 10.55 6.17 -5.07
C THR A 41 9.18 6.38 -5.72
N LEU A 42 9.14 6.65 -7.03
CA LEU A 42 7.89 6.79 -7.78
C LEU A 42 7.18 5.44 -7.93
N ILE A 43 7.95 4.37 -8.17
CA ILE A 43 7.42 3.00 -8.25
C ILE A 43 6.77 2.60 -6.91
N ILE A 44 7.40 2.92 -5.76
CA ILE A 44 6.80 2.68 -4.44
C ILE A 44 5.44 3.36 -4.33
N VAL A 45 5.37 4.65 -4.66
CA VAL A 45 4.10 5.40 -4.63
C VAL A 45 3.07 4.77 -5.56
N GLY A 46 3.46 4.39 -6.78
CA GLY A 46 2.58 3.72 -7.74
C GLY A 46 2.02 2.40 -7.20
N PHE A 47 2.86 1.54 -6.64
CA PHE A 47 2.42 0.28 -6.06
C PHE A 47 1.50 0.48 -4.85
N VAL A 48 1.85 1.41 -3.94
CA VAL A 48 0.98 1.73 -2.80
C VAL A 48 -0.36 2.27 -3.30
N TYR A 49 -0.37 3.19 -4.26
CA TYR A 49 -1.60 3.75 -4.84
C TYR A 49 -2.49 2.67 -5.47
N ILE A 50 -1.92 1.79 -6.29
CA ILE A 50 -2.64 0.64 -6.87
C ILE A 50 -3.18 -0.27 -5.77
N GLN A 51 -2.41 -0.53 -4.72
CA GLN A 51 -2.82 -1.36 -3.59
C GLN A 51 -4.02 -0.77 -2.85
N LEU A 52 -4.07 0.55 -2.65
CA LEU A 52 -5.24 1.20 -2.07
C LEU A 52 -6.45 1.17 -3.01
N ILE A 53 -6.26 1.21 -4.33
CA ILE A 53 -7.35 1.00 -5.30
C ILE A 53 -7.90 -0.43 -5.18
N LEU A 54 -7.04 -1.45 -5.11
CA LEU A 54 -7.45 -2.83 -4.90
C LEU A 54 -8.20 -3.01 -3.59
N GLY A 55 -7.75 -2.35 -2.51
CA GLY A 55 -8.45 -2.35 -1.22
C GLY A 55 -9.83 -1.68 -1.29
N ALA A 56 -9.95 -0.56 -2.01
CA ALA A 56 -11.24 0.07 -2.28
C ALA A 56 -12.14 -0.86 -3.11
N LEU A 57 -11.63 -1.45 -4.18
CA LEU A 57 -12.33 -2.43 -5.02
C LEU A 57 -12.89 -3.57 -4.16
N MET A 58 -12.06 -4.18 -3.30
CA MET A 58 -12.49 -5.24 -2.38
C MET A 58 -13.67 -4.85 -1.51
N ARG A 59 -13.69 -3.62 -0.98
CA ARG A 59 -14.81 -3.13 -0.16
C ARG A 59 -16.09 -2.97 -0.99
N HIS A 60 -15.97 -2.49 -2.23
CA HIS A 60 -17.12 -2.31 -3.14
C HIS A 60 -17.69 -3.63 -3.64
N THR A 61 -16.86 -4.63 -3.85
CA THR A 61 -17.27 -5.97 -4.33
C THR A 61 -17.50 -6.97 -3.20
N ALA A 62 -17.51 -6.50 -1.95
CA ALA A 62 -17.60 -7.33 -0.74
C ALA A 62 -16.55 -8.46 -0.64
N SER A 63 -15.43 -8.37 -1.37
CA SER A 63 -14.43 -9.43 -1.50
C SER A 63 -13.52 -9.63 -0.29
N GLY A 64 -13.60 -8.80 0.75
CA GLY A 64 -12.66 -8.83 1.89
C GLY A 64 -12.69 -10.06 2.79
N MET A 65 -13.57 -11.03 2.53
CA MET A 65 -13.76 -12.31 3.23
C MET A 65 -13.89 -13.44 2.20
N ALA A 66 -13.59 -13.17 0.92
CA ALA A 66 -13.70 -14.18 -0.13
C ALA A 66 -12.70 -15.34 0.05
N ILE A 67 -11.66 -15.11 0.84
CA ILE A 67 -10.71 -16.14 1.28
C ILE A 67 -10.68 -16.05 2.82
N PRO A 68 -11.27 -17.01 3.53
CA PRO A 68 -11.51 -16.91 4.98
C PRO A 68 -10.26 -17.22 5.83
N ASP A 69 -9.24 -17.85 5.24
CA ASP A 69 -8.01 -18.25 5.92
C ASP A 69 -6.81 -17.34 5.58
N PHE A 70 -5.79 -17.39 6.43
CA PHE A 70 -4.48 -16.78 6.26
C PHE A 70 -3.46 -17.60 7.08
N PRO A 71 -2.25 -17.90 6.59
CA PRO A 71 -1.59 -17.41 5.37
C PRO A 71 -1.99 -18.16 4.09
N THR A 72 -2.68 -19.29 4.22
CA THR A 72 -3.22 -20.04 3.09
C THR A 72 -4.41 -19.31 2.45
N MET A 73 -4.88 -19.85 1.33
CA MET A 73 -5.91 -19.27 0.49
C MET A 73 -6.89 -20.36 0.04
N GLY A 74 -7.78 -20.77 0.94
CA GLY A 74 -8.64 -21.93 0.78
C GLY A 74 -7.87 -23.23 0.97
N GLY A 75 -6.97 -23.29 1.97
CA GLY A 75 -6.14 -24.46 2.27
C GLY A 75 -4.91 -24.66 1.35
N LEU A 76 -4.75 -23.83 0.32
CA LEU A 76 -3.59 -23.84 -0.58
C LEU A 76 -2.75 -22.58 -0.41
N TRP A 77 -1.44 -22.66 -0.65
CA TRP A 77 -0.58 -21.47 -0.67
C TRP A 77 -0.82 -20.56 -1.88
N PHE A 78 -1.25 -21.16 -2.99
CA PHE A 78 -1.62 -20.44 -4.21
C PHE A 78 -2.98 -20.93 -4.69
N PRO A 79 -3.95 -20.03 -4.94
CA PRO A 79 -5.25 -20.42 -5.45
C PRO A 79 -5.16 -20.91 -6.90
N THR A 80 -5.86 -22.01 -7.21
CA THR A 80 -5.98 -22.54 -8.58
C THR A 80 -7.07 -21.84 -9.39
N PHE A 81 -8.02 -21.18 -8.72
CA PHE A 81 -9.21 -20.57 -9.30
C PHE A 81 -10.12 -21.54 -10.08
N SER A 82 -9.96 -22.85 -9.87
CA SER A 82 -10.84 -23.88 -10.46
C SER A 82 -12.22 -23.84 -9.83
N ASP A 83 -13.24 -24.31 -10.54
CA ASP A 83 -14.60 -24.42 -9.99
C ASP A 83 -14.65 -25.29 -8.74
N SER A 84 -13.86 -26.36 -8.69
CA SER A 84 -13.70 -27.19 -7.50
C SER A 84 -13.17 -26.41 -6.29
N MET A 85 -12.18 -25.52 -6.49
CA MET A 85 -11.63 -24.70 -5.43
C MET A 85 -12.67 -23.67 -4.94
N ILE A 86 -13.36 -23.00 -5.86
CA ILE A 86 -14.40 -22.02 -5.51
C ILE A 86 -15.55 -22.71 -4.75
N ASN A 87 -15.94 -23.91 -5.17
CA ASN A 87 -16.94 -24.71 -4.45
C ASN A 87 -16.46 -25.06 -3.04
N ASN A 88 -15.21 -25.51 -2.89
CA ASN A 88 -14.64 -25.82 -1.57
C ASN A 88 -14.61 -24.60 -0.64
N ILE A 89 -14.25 -23.41 -1.16
CA ILE A 89 -14.33 -22.16 -0.40
C ILE A 89 -15.78 -21.89 0.02
N ASN A 90 -16.75 -22.03 -0.89
CA ASN A 90 -18.16 -21.79 -0.59
C ASN A 90 -18.74 -22.77 0.42
N VAL A 91 -18.27 -24.02 0.47
CA VAL A 91 -18.63 -24.98 1.52
C VAL A 91 -18.12 -24.49 2.89
N ILE A 92 -16.86 -24.05 2.96
CA ILE A 92 -16.29 -23.48 4.21
C ILE A 92 -17.08 -22.23 4.65
N LEU A 93 -17.40 -21.35 3.71
CA LEU A 93 -18.18 -20.14 3.99
C LEU A 93 -19.59 -20.46 4.48
N PHE A 94 -20.24 -21.48 3.90
CA PHE A 94 -21.54 -21.96 4.34
C PHE A 94 -21.49 -22.48 5.79
N ASP A 95 -20.46 -23.26 6.15
CA ASP A 95 -20.26 -23.74 7.53
C ASP A 95 -20.00 -22.59 8.53
N MET A 96 -19.50 -21.45 8.05
CA MET A 96 -19.29 -20.21 8.81
C MET A 96 -20.51 -19.27 8.80
N ASP A 97 -21.64 -19.67 8.20
CA ASP A 97 -22.85 -18.85 8.01
C ASP A 97 -22.59 -17.54 7.22
N TRP A 98 -21.70 -17.60 6.22
CA TRP A 98 -21.36 -16.46 5.35
C TRP A 98 -21.89 -16.62 3.94
N ASP A 99 -22.08 -15.48 3.27
CA ASP A 99 -22.49 -15.44 1.87
C ASP A 99 -21.47 -16.14 0.96
N VAL A 100 -22.00 -16.92 0.00
CA VAL A 100 -21.21 -17.53 -1.05
C VAL A 100 -20.52 -16.47 -1.91
N VAL A 101 -19.33 -16.80 -2.39
CA VAL A 101 -18.51 -15.90 -3.21
C VAL A 101 -18.29 -16.43 -4.61
N SER A 102 -18.11 -15.48 -5.52
CA SER A 102 -17.74 -15.72 -6.90
C SER A 102 -16.22 -15.84 -7.07
N ARG A 103 -15.80 -16.48 -8.17
CA ARG A 103 -14.39 -16.56 -8.59
C ARG A 103 -13.73 -15.18 -8.66
N ASN A 104 -14.44 -14.18 -9.16
CA ASN A 104 -13.92 -12.82 -9.29
C ASN A 104 -13.60 -12.20 -7.91
N GLN A 105 -14.44 -12.44 -6.90
CA GLN A 105 -14.16 -11.96 -5.55
C GLN A 105 -12.90 -12.60 -4.95
N VAL A 106 -12.71 -13.91 -5.18
CA VAL A 106 -11.48 -14.62 -4.79
C VAL A 106 -10.25 -14.07 -5.49
N ILE A 107 -10.32 -13.81 -6.81
CA ILE A 107 -9.22 -13.21 -7.58
C ILE A 107 -8.87 -11.82 -7.05
N ILE A 108 -9.86 -10.96 -6.82
CA ILE A 108 -9.64 -9.61 -6.28
C ILE A 108 -8.95 -9.69 -4.91
N HIS A 109 -9.42 -10.58 -4.03
CA HIS A 109 -8.84 -10.76 -2.71
C HIS A 109 -7.40 -11.28 -2.78
N PHE A 110 -7.14 -12.25 -3.66
CA PHE A 110 -5.79 -12.76 -3.95
C PHE A 110 -4.85 -11.67 -4.45
N LEU A 111 -5.27 -10.89 -5.45
CA LEU A 111 -4.44 -9.83 -6.04
C LEU A 111 -4.07 -8.76 -5.02
N HIS A 112 -4.97 -8.43 -4.10
CA HIS A 112 -4.64 -7.55 -2.99
C HIS A 112 -3.61 -8.18 -2.04
N ARG A 113 -3.75 -9.45 -1.65
CA ARG A 113 -2.75 -10.14 -0.81
C ARG A 113 -1.37 -10.18 -1.48
N LEU A 114 -1.33 -10.54 -2.76
CA LEU A 114 -0.10 -10.58 -3.56
C LEU A 114 0.54 -9.19 -3.67
N GLY A 115 -0.25 -8.16 -3.95
CA GLY A 115 0.21 -6.78 -4.00
C GLY A 115 0.80 -6.30 -2.69
N ALA A 116 0.24 -6.69 -1.54
CA ALA A 116 0.78 -6.37 -0.22
C ALA A 116 2.18 -6.98 0.00
N VAL A 117 2.39 -8.22 -0.43
CA VAL A 117 3.72 -8.87 -0.38
C VAL A 117 4.71 -8.14 -1.29
N ILE A 118 4.31 -7.85 -2.54
CA ILE A 118 5.15 -7.14 -3.51
C ILE A 118 5.58 -5.78 -2.98
N VAL A 119 4.64 -4.97 -2.47
CA VAL A 119 4.92 -3.64 -1.89
C VAL A 119 5.93 -3.76 -0.73
N THR A 120 5.68 -4.68 0.20
CA THR A 120 6.52 -4.85 1.40
C THR A 120 7.94 -5.25 1.04
N VAL A 121 8.09 -6.26 0.17
CA VAL A 121 9.40 -6.73 -0.31
C VAL A 121 10.11 -5.63 -1.09
N PHE A 122 9.41 -4.91 -1.97
CA PHE A 122 10.00 -3.85 -2.77
C PHE A 122 10.51 -2.69 -1.91
N ILE A 123 9.76 -2.25 -0.90
CA ILE A 123 10.19 -1.21 0.05
C ILE A 123 11.43 -1.67 0.83
N GLY A 124 11.45 -2.92 1.30
CA GLY A 124 12.62 -3.51 1.97
C GLY A 124 13.86 -3.53 1.05
N HIS A 125 13.70 -4.05 -0.17
CA HIS A 125 14.77 -4.06 -1.17
C HIS A 125 15.27 -2.65 -1.50
N PHE A 126 14.35 -1.70 -1.70
CA PHE A 126 14.68 -0.30 -1.97
C PHE A 126 15.53 0.31 -0.85
N PHE A 127 15.19 0.04 0.41
CA PHE A 127 16.00 0.46 1.56
C PHE A 127 17.41 -0.13 1.51
N PHE A 128 17.55 -1.45 1.34
CA PHE A 128 18.86 -2.09 1.33
C PHE A 128 19.75 -1.59 0.19
N LYS A 129 19.18 -1.42 -1.01
CA LYS A 129 19.88 -0.90 -2.19
C LYS A 129 20.37 0.54 -1.98
N ASN A 130 19.56 1.39 -1.35
CA ASN A 130 19.84 2.83 -1.23
C ASN A 130 20.33 3.27 0.17
N ARG A 131 20.62 2.31 1.07
CA ARG A 131 20.96 2.56 2.48
C ARG A 131 22.06 3.59 2.70
N LYS A 132 23.08 3.60 1.83
CA LYS A 132 24.21 4.53 1.91
C LYS A 132 23.76 5.98 1.76
N ILE A 133 22.96 6.27 0.73
CA ILE A 133 22.41 7.60 0.44
C ILE A 133 21.38 8.00 1.50
N ILE A 134 20.51 7.07 1.90
CA ILE A 134 19.48 7.30 2.92
C ILE A 134 20.13 7.71 4.25
N ASN A 135 21.26 7.11 4.61
CA ASN A 135 21.99 7.40 5.85
C ASN A 135 22.78 8.71 5.82
N THR A 136 22.97 9.35 4.65
CA THR A 136 23.63 10.67 4.55
C THR A 136 22.78 11.79 5.15
N SER A 137 21.46 11.61 5.23
CA SER A 137 20.54 12.62 5.77
C SER A 137 19.66 12.03 6.85
N ASN A 138 19.68 12.64 8.05
CA ASN A 138 18.82 12.24 9.16
C ASN A 138 17.32 12.30 8.80
N VAL A 139 16.92 13.24 7.95
CA VAL A 139 15.53 13.38 7.49
C VAL A 139 15.15 12.20 6.61
N LEU A 140 15.99 11.82 5.63
CA LEU A 140 15.75 10.65 4.78
C LEU A 140 15.73 9.36 5.60
N LYS A 141 16.70 9.18 6.50
CA LYS A 141 16.78 8.03 7.40
C LYS A 141 15.51 7.87 8.23
N LYS A 142 15.07 8.93 8.93
CA LYS A 142 13.84 8.89 9.73
C LYS A 142 12.60 8.60 8.88
N SER A 143 12.51 9.21 7.70
CA SER A 143 11.39 8.97 6.76
C SER A 143 11.32 7.53 6.30
N MET A 144 12.46 6.93 5.95
CA MET A 144 12.52 5.55 5.48
C MET A 144 12.18 4.57 6.61
N TRP A 145 12.68 4.80 7.82
CA TRP A 145 12.32 3.99 8.99
C TRP A 145 10.83 4.08 9.32
N LEU A 146 10.23 5.27 9.20
CA LEU A 146 8.79 5.44 9.35
C LEU A 146 8.02 4.63 8.30
N ILE A 147 8.43 4.69 7.03
CA ILE A 147 7.80 3.90 5.95
C ILE A 147 7.93 2.39 6.22
N LEU A 148 9.10 1.91 6.64
CA LEU A 148 9.32 0.51 6.98
C LEU A 148 8.43 0.05 8.13
N PHE A 149 8.31 0.86 9.18
CA PHE A 149 7.42 0.57 10.29
C PHE A 149 5.95 0.52 9.83
N ILE A 150 5.50 1.54 9.09
CA ILE A 150 4.11 1.63 8.61
C ILE A 150 3.77 0.45 7.69
N VAL A 151 4.66 0.03 6.77
CA VAL A 151 4.35 -1.07 5.84
C VAL A 151 4.28 -2.43 6.55
N ILE A 152 5.17 -2.68 7.53
CA ILE A 152 5.10 -3.89 8.36
C ILE A 152 3.79 -3.90 9.14
N PHE A 153 3.47 -2.78 9.78
CA PHE A 153 2.22 -2.63 10.52
C PHE A 153 0.99 -2.77 9.61
N GLN A 154 1.05 -2.26 8.37
CA GLN A 154 -0.02 -2.40 7.37
C GLN A 154 -0.26 -3.86 7.01
N PHE A 155 0.82 -4.61 6.75
CA PHE A 155 0.75 -6.03 6.42
C PHE A 155 0.11 -6.81 7.57
N THR A 156 0.56 -6.56 8.82
CA THR A 156 -0.03 -7.16 10.01
C THR A 156 -1.51 -6.84 10.17
N LEU A 157 -1.90 -5.57 10.04
CA LEU A 157 -3.32 -5.17 10.13
C LEU A 157 -4.16 -5.82 9.01
N GLY A 158 -3.59 -6.02 7.82
CA GLY A 158 -4.26 -6.71 6.71
C GLY A 158 -4.54 -8.17 7.03
N SER A 159 -3.53 -8.89 7.54
CA SER A 159 -3.69 -10.27 8.00
C SER A 159 -4.71 -10.37 9.15
N LEU A 160 -4.62 -9.46 10.13
CA LEU A 160 -5.56 -9.43 11.26
C LEU A 160 -6.99 -9.12 10.81
N THR A 161 -7.18 -8.30 9.78
CA THR A 161 -8.53 -8.02 9.24
C THR A 161 -9.20 -9.29 8.73
N VAL A 162 -8.46 -10.23 8.17
CA VAL A 162 -8.97 -11.56 7.77
C VAL A 162 -9.22 -12.41 9.00
N LEU A 163 -8.22 -12.57 9.88
CA LEU A 163 -8.27 -13.46 11.05
C LEU A 163 -9.31 -13.05 12.10
N THR A 164 -9.72 -11.79 12.11
CA THR A 164 -10.73 -11.24 13.02
C THR A 164 -12.04 -10.92 12.32
N GLU A 165 -12.27 -11.50 11.15
CA GLU A 165 -13.55 -11.44 10.44
C GLU A 165 -14.02 -9.99 10.18
N ARG A 166 -13.07 -9.13 9.78
CA ARG A 166 -13.24 -7.68 9.57
C ARG A 166 -13.70 -6.93 10.83
N ALA A 167 -13.14 -7.25 11.99
CA ALA A 167 -13.34 -6.46 13.20
C ALA A 167 -13.20 -4.95 12.89
N PRO A 168 -14.21 -4.12 13.21
CA PRO A 168 -14.38 -2.80 12.61
C PRO A 168 -13.23 -1.86 12.94
N TYR A 169 -12.66 -1.96 14.14
CA TYR A 169 -11.50 -1.17 14.55
C TYR A 169 -10.25 -1.56 13.76
N ILE A 170 -9.95 -2.85 13.62
CA ILE A 170 -8.77 -3.35 12.90
C ILE A 170 -8.85 -2.96 11.42
N ALA A 171 -10.00 -3.20 10.78
CA ALA A 171 -10.23 -2.83 9.40
C ALA A 171 -10.11 -1.30 9.18
N SER A 172 -10.62 -0.50 10.12
CA SER A 172 -10.51 0.97 10.05
C SER A 172 -9.07 1.44 10.18
N PHE A 173 -8.33 0.90 11.15
CA PHE A 173 -6.90 1.19 11.31
C PHE A 173 -6.09 0.75 10.08
N HIS A 174 -6.43 -0.39 9.46
CA HIS A 174 -5.80 -0.84 8.22
C HIS A 174 -5.98 0.18 7.08
N VAL A 175 -7.18 0.76 6.93
CA VAL A 175 -7.43 1.79 5.90
C VAL A 175 -6.65 3.08 6.19
N VAL A 176 -6.68 3.57 7.43
CA VAL A 176 -5.99 4.81 7.82
C VAL A 176 -4.47 4.65 7.71
N ASN A 177 -3.92 3.52 8.16
CA ASN A 177 -2.49 3.23 8.05
C ASN A 177 -2.04 3.07 6.59
N GLY A 178 -2.90 2.54 5.71
CA GLY A 178 -2.66 2.51 4.27
C GLY A 178 -2.56 3.92 3.66
N ALA A 179 -3.43 4.84 4.06
CA ALA A 179 -3.33 6.24 3.66
C ALA A 179 -2.05 6.91 4.22
N ALA A 180 -1.69 6.63 5.47
CA ALA A 180 -0.45 7.11 6.06
C ALA A 180 0.79 6.62 5.31
N LEU A 181 0.79 5.36 4.85
CA LEU A 181 1.86 4.81 4.00
C LEU A 181 2.00 5.59 2.69
N LEU A 182 0.90 5.83 1.99
CA LEU A 182 0.89 6.63 0.76
C LEU A 182 1.44 8.03 1.01
N GLY A 183 1.00 8.68 2.09
CA GLY A 183 1.46 10.02 2.44
C GLY A 183 2.95 10.08 2.78
N ALA A 184 3.43 9.12 3.58
CA ALA A 184 4.85 9.01 3.90
C ALA A 184 5.71 8.74 2.65
N SER A 185 5.25 7.90 1.72
CA SER A 185 5.93 7.63 0.45
C SER A 185 5.99 8.87 -0.45
N ILE A 186 4.92 9.66 -0.55
CA ILE A 186 4.92 10.93 -1.29
C ILE A 186 5.88 11.93 -0.67
N LEU A 187 5.85 12.10 0.66
CA LEU A 187 6.81 12.97 1.36
C LEU A 187 8.25 12.54 1.10
N PHE A 188 8.50 11.23 1.06
CA PHE A 188 9.82 10.70 0.72
C PHE A 188 10.23 11.02 -0.73
N VAL A 189 9.32 10.88 -1.71
CA VAL A 189 9.55 11.33 -3.09
C VAL A 189 9.92 12.81 -3.10
N LEU A 190 9.18 13.69 -2.42
CA LEU A 190 9.43 15.14 -2.42
C LEU A 190 10.74 15.55 -1.70
N ARG A 191 11.25 14.69 -0.82
CA ARG A 191 12.57 14.84 -0.16
C ARG A 191 13.72 14.39 -1.07
N VAL A 192 13.49 13.38 -1.93
CA VAL A 192 14.50 12.81 -2.84
C VAL A 192 14.52 13.53 -4.20
N GLN A 193 13.35 13.95 -4.67
CA GLN A 193 13.10 14.56 -5.98
C GLN A 193 12.50 15.94 -5.78
N PRO A 194 13.34 16.99 -5.73
CA PRO A 194 12.80 18.33 -5.68
C PRO A 194 12.06 18.60 -6.99
N LEU A 195 10.78 18.97 -6.90
CA LEU A 195 10.07 19.64 -7.99
C LEU A 195 10.90 20.88 -8.35
N LYS A 196 11.69 20.77 -9.42
CA LYS A 196 12.35 21.93 -10.01
C LYS A 196 11.24 22.69 -10.70
N TYR A 197 10.97 23.92 -10.26
CA TYR A 197 10.25 24.86 -11.10
C TYR A 197 11.03 24.93 -12.41
N SER A 198 10.48 24.31 -13.46
CA SER A 198 10.92 24.59 -14.81
C SER A 198 10.81 26.10 -14.97
N LYS A 199 11.90 26.76 -15.35
CA LYS A 199 11.90 28.19 -15.66
C LYS A 199 11.08 28.36 -16.96
N TRP A 200 9.76 28.35 -16.85
CA TRP A 200 8.85 28.62 -17.96
C TRP A 200 8.82 30.10 -18.36
N PHE A 201 9.51 30.96 -17.62
CA PHE A 201 9.68 32.38 -17.90
C PHE A 201 11.17 32.77 -17.87
N LYS A 202 11.93 32.33 -18.88
CA LYS A 202 13.19 32.96 -19.26
C LYS A 202 13.22 33.13 -20.77
#